data_AF-A0A949BNK8-F1
#
_entry.id   AF-A0A949BNK8-F1
#
_cell.length_a   1.000
_cell.length_b   1.000
_cell.length_c   1.000
_cell.angle_alpha   90.00
_cell.angle_beta   90.00
_cell.angle_gamma   90.00
#
_symmetry.space_group_name_H-M   'P 1'
#
loop_
_entity.id
_entity.type
_entity.pdbx_description
1 polymer ?
#
loop_
_entity_poly.entity_id
_entity_poly.type
_entity_poly.pdbx_seq_one_letter_code
_entity_poly.pdbx_strand_id
1 'polypeptide(L)' 'MDGTGKQGILRRNVSIIPDILGDDLRIVFVGYNPGERAAQVGHHFAGRNKGFWRLLFEAGVTPRLLLPEEDHKLLNTGVA' A
#
# COMPACT_ATOMS: atom_id res chain seq x y z
N MET A 1 6.67 -8.03 -46.59
CA MET A 1 5.36 -7.51 -46.16
C MET A 1 4.59 -8.76 -45.77
N ASP A 2 4.45 -9.11 -44.50
CA ASP A 2 3.65 -8.41 -43.49
C ASP A 2 4.06 -8.85 -42.07
N GLY A 3 4.65 -7.91 -41.31
CA GLY A 3 4.93 -8.09 -39.90
C GLY A 3 3.68 -7.86 -39.06
N THR A 4 2.97 -8.93 -38.68
CA THR A 4 2.02 -8.89 -37.57
C THR A 4 2.76 -9.21 -36.28
N GLY A 5 3.54 -8.23 -35.82
CA GLY A 5 4.12 -8.25 -34.48
C GLY A 5 2.99 -8.39 -33.46
N LYS A 6 3.01 -9.49 -32.70
CA LYS A 6 2.26 -9.57 -31.45
C LYS A 6 2.77 -8.43 -30.58
N GLN A 7 2.00 -7.34 -30.53
CA GLN A 7 2.23 -6.20 -29.66
C GLN A 7 2.45 -6.75 -28.25
N GLY A 8 3.70 -6.75 -27.80
CA GLY A 8 4.05 -7.26 -26.48
C GLY A 8 3.23 -6.52 -25.45
N ILE A 9 2.55 -7.26 -24.58
CA ILE A 9 1.93 -6.70 -23.38
C ILE A 9 3.04 -5.90 -22.69
N LEU A 10 2.98 -4.58 -22.75
CA LEU A 10 3.91 -3.69 -22.05
C LEU A 10 3.88 -4.14 -20.59
N ARG A 11 4.98 -4.74 -20.12
CA ARG A 11 5.13 -5.05 -18.70
C ARG A 11 4.98 -3.72 -17.98
N ARG A 12 3.84 -3.51 -17.32
CA ARG A 12 3.71 -2.40 -16.39
C ARG A 12 4.86 -2.57 -15.41
N ASN A 13 5.75 -1.58 -15.31
CA ASN A 13 6.68 -1.49 -14.19
C ASN A 13 5.82 -1.25 -12.95
N VAL A 14 5.34 -2.33 -12.36
CA VAL A 14 4.70 -2.31 -11.05
C VAL A 14 5.83 -2.00 -10.08
N SER A 15 5.85 -0.76 -9.60
CA SER A 15 6.70 -0.37 -8.49
C SER A 15 6.29 -1.21 -7.28
N ILE A 16 7.22 -2.04 -6.80
CA ILE A 16 7.04 -2.85 -5.60
C ILE A 16 7.09 -1.91 -4.40
N ILE A 17 6.07 -1.96 -3.55
CA ILE A 17 6.10 -1.30 -2.24
C ILE A 17 6.69 -2.33 -1.26
N PRO A 18 7.76 -1.99 -0.51
CA PRO A 18 8.32 -2.90 0.48
C PRO A 18 7.31 -3.30 1.55
N ASP A 19 7.40 -4.53 2.04
CA ASP A 19 6.62 -4.97 3.20
C ASP A 19 7.05 -4.21 4.46
N ILE A 20 6.09 -3.91 5.32
CA ILE A 20 6.32 -3.30 6.63
C ILE A 20 5.92 -4.34 7.66
N LEU A 21 6.90 -5.03 8.22
CA LEU A 21 6.70 -6.08 9.22
C LEU A 21 7.65 -5.85 10.38
N GLY A 22 7.22 -6.25 11.57
CA GLY A 22 7.98 -6.20 12.80
C GLY A 22 7.62 -7.37 13.70
N ASP A 23 8.27 -7.43 14.86
CA ASP A 23 7.98 -8.45 15.87
C ASP A 23 6.66 -8.13 16.61
N ASP A 24 6.09 -9.13 17.28
CA ASP A 24 4.91 -9.00 18.17
C ASP A 24 3.65 -8.38 17.54
N LEU A 25 3.48 -8.52 16.22
CA LEU A 25 2.29 -8.07 15.51
C LEU A 25 1.04 -8.86 15.91
N ARG A 26 -0.05 -8.15 16.18
CA ARG A 26 -1.38 -8.73 16.46
C ARG A 26 -2.23 -8.84 15.19
N ILE A 27 -2.04 -7.92 14.26
CA ILE A 27 -2.82 -7.82 13.01
C ILE A 27 -1.87 -7.47 11.87
N VAL A 28 -2.07 -8.11 10.71
CA VAL A 28 -1.41 -7.76 9.44
C VAL A 28 -2.47 -7.48 8.39
N PHE A 29 -2.43 -6.31 7.77
CA PHE A 29 -3.31 -5.85 6.71
C PHE A 29 -2.70 -6.19 5.34
N VAL A 30 -3.24 -7.22 4.69
CA VAL A 30 -2.79 -7.64 3.36
C VAL A 30 -3.69 -7.05 2.28
N GLY A 31 -3.14 -6.11 1.49
CA GLY A 31 -3.79 -5.57 0.29
C GLY A 31 -3.69 -6.53 -0.91
N TYR A 32 -4.59 -6.42 -1.88
CA TYR A 32 -4.56 -7.26 -3.09
C TYR A 32 -3.36 -6.95 -3.99
N ASN A 33 -3.20 -5.68 -4.38
CA ASN A 33 -2.09 -5.18 -5.16
C ASN A 33 -1.94 -3.66 -4.94
N PRO A 34 -0.74 -3.08 -5.11
CA PRO A 34 -0.61 -1.63 -5.06
C PRO A 34 -1.38 -1.00 -6.22
N GLY A 35 -2.34 -0.14 -5.89
CA GLY A 35 -2.99 0.73 -6.88
C GLY A 35 -1.97 1.72 -7.47
N GLU A 36 -2.30 2.34 -8.60
CA GLU A 36 -1.37 3.22 -9.34
C GLU A 36 -0.72 4.29 -8.46
N ARG A 37 -1.50 4.97 -7.61
CA ARG A 37 -0.99 6.00 -6.71
C ARG A 37 -0.04 5.43 -5.66
N ALA A 38 -0.41 4.31 -5.03
CA ALA A 38 0.42 3.62 -4.05
C ALA A 38 1.76 3.19 -4.66
N ALA A 39 1.73 2.58 -5.84
CA ALA A 39 2.92 2.19 -6.58
C ALA A 39 3.81 3.42 -6.92
N GLN A 40 3.21 4.54 -7.32
CA GLN A 40 3.94 5.77 -7.65
C GLN A 40 4.63 6.43 -6.46
N VAL A 41 4.00 6.42 -5.27
CA VAL A 41 4.60 7.04 -4.07
C VAL A 41 5.40 6.09 -3.20
N GLY A 42 5.27 4.78 -3.41
CA GLY A 42 5.93 3.78 -2.59
C GLY A 42 5.35 3.66 -1.18
N HIS A 43 4.04 3.93 -1.01
CA HIS A 43 3.37 3.87 0.29
C HIS A 43 2.06 3.10 0.23
N HIS A 44 1.85 2.27 1.24
CA HIS A 44 0.69 1.39 1.31
C HIS A 44 -0.62 2.18 1.40
N PHE A 45 -1.66 1.65 0.75
CA PHE A 45 -2.99 2.25 0.74
C PHE A 45 -3.04 3.74 0.34
N ALA A 46 -2.02 4.25 -0.39
CA ALA A 46 -2.06 5.61 -0.91
C ALA A 46 -3.00 5.66 -2.13
N GLY A 47 -4.09 6.41 -2.01
CA GLY A 47 -5.10 6.51 -3.06
C GLY A 47 -6.14 7.58 -2.76
N ARG A 48 -7.09 7.75 -3.71
CA ARG A 48 -8.19 8.73 -3.56
C ARG A 48 -9.10 8.39 -2.38
N ASN A 49 -9.30 7.11 -2.10
CA ASN A 49 -10.05 6.66 -0.95
C ASN A 49 -9.10 6.58 0.25
N LYS A 50 -9.03 7.64 1.06
CA LYS A 50 -8.29 7.66 2.34
C LYS A 50 -8.95 6.78 3.42
N GLY A 51 -9.86 5.89 3.04
CA GLY A 51 -10.68 5.08 3.92
C GLY A 51 -9.86 4.19 4.86
N PHE A 52 -8.80 3.55 4.38
CA PHE A 52 -7.93 2.71 5.22
C PHE A 52 -7.39 3.49 6.43
N TRP A 53 -6.67 4.59 6.17
CA TRP A 53 -6.08 5.42 7.21
C TRP A 53 -7.11 6.06 8.13
N ARG A 54 -8.26 6.48 7.58
CA ARG A 54 -9.36 7.02 8.37
C ARG A 54 -9.98 5.97 9.31
N LEU A 55 -10.20 4.75 8.82
CA LEU A 55 -10.77 3.66 9.61
C LEU A 55 -9.86 3.25 10.76
N LEU A 56 -8.54 3.19 10.55
CA LEU A 56 -7.60 2.89 11.64
C LEU A 56 -7.67 3.93 12.76
N PHE A 57 -7.78 5.21 12.40
CA PHE A 57 -7.94 6.27 13.38
C PHE A 57 -9.31 6.22 14.08
N GLU A 58 -10.41 6.10 13.32
CA GLU A 58 -11.76 6.05 13.87
C GLU A 58 -12.00 4.82 14.76
N ALA A 59 -11.35 3.70 14.46
CA ALA A 59 -11.38 2.48 15.29
C ALA A 59 -10.46 2.55 16.53
N GLY A 60 -9.67 3.62 16.68
CA GLY A 60 -8.74 3.78 17.80
C GLY A 60 -7.47 2.92 17.69
N VAL A 61 -7.16 2.37 16.52
CA VAL A 61 -5.92 1.61 16.28
C VAL A 61 -4.72 2.54 16.30
N THR A 62 -4.85 3.74 15.71
CA THR A 62 -3.82 4.77 15.75
C THR A 62 -4.29 5.97 16.60
N PRO A 63 -3.40 6.61 17.37
CA PRO A 63 -3.77 7.72 18.26
C PRO A 63 -4.14 9.01 17.52
N ARG A 64 -3.82 9.08 16.23
CA ARG A 64 -4.19 10.16 15.30
C ARG A 64 -4.34 9.60 13.89
N LEU A 65 -4.90 10.41 12.99
CA LEU A 65 -4.89 10.12 11.57
C LEU A 65 -3.45 10.16 11.04
N LEU A 66 -2.97 9.03 10.51
CA LEU A 66 -1.69 8.92 9.82
C LEU A 66 -1.86 9.22 8.33
N LEU A 67 -0.81 9.76 7.71
CA LEU A 67 -0.70 9.85 6.25
C LEU A 67 -0.06 8.57 5.69
N PRO A 68 -0.25 8.24 4.39
CA PRO A 68 0.39 7.08 3.78
C PRO A 68 1.92 7.06 3.95
N GLU A 69 2.56 8.23 3.91
CA GLU A 69 4.00 8.39 4.08
C GLU A 69 4.51 8.01 5.49
N GLU A 70 3.57 7.79 6.42
CA GLU A 70 3.80 7.40 7.80
C GLU A 70 3.44 5.93 8.07
N ASP A 71 3.26 5.12 7.02
CA ASP A 71 2.87 3.71 7.10
C ASP A 71 3.74 2.86 8.05
N HIS A 72 5.04 3.08 8.07
CA HIS A 72 5.98 2.44 9.01
C HIS A 72 5.63 2.67 10.50
N LYS A 73 4.86 3.72 10.84
CA LYS A 73 4.48 4.01 12.24
C LYS A 73 3.38 3.09 12.76
N LEU A 74 2.73 2.29 11.91
CA LEU A 74 1.76 1.28 12.34
C LEU A 74 2.39 0.24 13.28
N LEU A 75 3.68 -0.06 13.09
CA LEU A 75 4.41 -0.98 13.97
C LEU A 75 4.37 -0.56 15.44
N ASN A 76 4.23 0.74 15.73
CA ASN A 76 4.12 1.26 17.10
C ASN A 76 2.79 0.88 17.79
N THR A 77 1.80 0.37 17.05
CA THR A 77 0.48 -0.01 17.56
C THR A 77 0.26 -1.53 17.51
N GLY A 78 1.29 -2.30 17.18
CA GLY A 78 1.23 -3.75 17.07
C GLY A 78 0.46 -4.24 15.84
N VAL A 79 0.36 -3.41 14.80
CA VAL A 79 -0.25 -3.77 13.52
C VAL A 79 0.69 -3.43 12.37
N ALA A 80 0.52 -4.11 11.25
CA ALA A 80 1.26 -3.90 10.01
C ALA A 80 0.29 -3.79 8.84
#